data_AF-A0A4Q2XRD6-F1
#
_entry.id   AF-A0A4Q2XRD6-F1
#
_cell.length_a   1.000
_cell.length_b   1.000
_cell.length_c   1.000
_cell.angle_alpha   90.00
_cell.angle_beta   90.00
_cell.angle_gamma   90.00
#
_symmetry.space_group_name_H-M   'P 1'
#
loop_
_entity.id
_entity.type
_entity.pdbx_description
1 polymer ?
#
loop_
_entity_poly.entity_id
_entity_poly.type
_entity_poly.pdbx_seq_one_letter_code
_entity_poly.pdbx_strand_id
1 'polypeptide(L)'
;MSSGLHVELAAPLLIVCGLVQPCYATCIILKNTMRGAGATGIVMRWAFSSMIFFRIGVLGALAKFGSPTLTHVWIVLATDLTVQAVIFSRLHFKGKWLDAKV
;
A
#
# COMPACT_ATOMS: atom_id res chain seq x y z
N MET A 1 -27.22 -8.22 19.76
CA MET A 1 -26.18 -9.14 20.26
C MET A 1 -25.15 -9.36 19.15
N SER A 2 -24.43 -8.31 18.76
CA SER A 2 -23.54 -8.31 17.58
C SER A 2 -22.12 -7.80 17.91
N SER A 3 -21.88 -7.30 19.13
CA SER A 3 -20.61 -6.66 19.50
C SER A 3 -19.44 -7.64 19.69
N GLY A 4 -19.68 -8.87 20.16
CA GLY A 4 -18.61 -9.84 20.47
C GLY A 4 -17.84 -10.32 19.24
N LEU A 5 -18.55 -10.66 18.15
CA LEU A 5 -17.92 -11.17 16.92
C LEU A 5 -17.05 -10.10 16.22
N HIS A 6 -17.48 -8.84 16.28
CA HIS A 6 -16.70 -7.73 15.73
C HIS A 6 -15.42 -7.47 16.51
N VAL A 7 -15.43 -7.63 17.84
CA VAL A 7 -14.23 -7.46 18.68
C VAL A 7 -13.21 -8.56 18.40
N GLU A 8 -13.66 -9.81 18.24
CA GLU A 8 -12.78 -10.96 17.96
C GLU A 8 -12.12 -10.88 16.58
N LEU A 9 -12.84 -10.43 15.55
CA LEU A 9 -12.23 -10.16 14.22
C LEU A 9 -11.39 -8.87 14.19
N ALA A 10 -11.75 -7.85 14.99
CA ALA A 10 -11.07 -6.55 14.95
C ALA A 10 -9.70 -6.58 15.63
N ALA A 11 -9.51 -7.39 16.67
CA ALA A 11 -8.25 -7.48 17.42
C ALA A 11 -7.03 -7.83 16.53
N PRO A 12 -7.03 -8.92 15.73
CA PRO A 12 -5.91 -9.22 14.84
C PRO A 12 -5.75 -8.19 13.73
N LEU A 13 -6.87 -7.60 13.27
CA LEU A 13 -6.85 -6.57 12.23
C LEU A 13 -6.15 -5.30 12.71
N LEU A 14 -6.43 -4.87 13.94
CA LEU A 14 -5.84 -3.68 14.56
C LEU A 14 -4.32 -3.80 14.69
N ILE A 15 -3.81 -4.99 15.03
CA ILE A 15 -2.38 -5.24 15.12
C ILE A 15 -1.71 -5.07 13.75
N VAL A 16 -2.29 -5.67 12.70
CA VAL A 16 -1.78 -5.55 11.32
C VAL A 16 -1.83 -4.09 10.84
N CYS A 17 -2.94 -3.40 11.09
CA CYS A 17 -3.10 -2.00 10.74
C CYS A 17 -2.08 -1.10 11.47
N GLY A 18 -1.90 -1.29 12.77
CA GLY A 18 -0.98 -0.52 13.59
C GLY A 18 0.48 -0.65 13.11
N LEU A 19 0.90 -1.86 12.72
CA LEU A 19 2.25 -2.09 12.19
C LEU A 19 2.46 -1.46 10.81
N VAL A 20 1.41 -1.34 10.01
CA VAL A 20 1.47 -0.80 8.63
C VAL A 20 1.37 0.72 8.59
N GLN A 21 0.76 1.35 9.59
CA GLN A 21 0.55 2.80 9.65
C GLN A 21 1.82 3.64 9.38
N PRO A 22 3.01 3.32 9.92
CA PRO A 22 4.23 4.04 9.59
C PRO A 22 4.58 3.97 8.09
N CYS A 23 4.47 2.78 7.48
CA CYS A 23 4.72 2.60 6.05
C CYS A 23 3.72 3.39 5.21
N TYR A 24 2.46 3.43 5.63
CA TYR A 24 1.42 4.21 4.98
C TYR A 24 1.71 5.72 5.03
N ALA A 25 2.11 6.24 6.20
CA ALA A 25 2.49 7.63 6.37
C ALA A 25 3.69 8.00 5.48
N THR A 26 4.75 7.18 5.46
CA THR A 26 5.91 7.36 4.59
C THR A 26 5.51 7.40 3.12
N CYS A 27 4.67 6.46 2.68
CA CYS A 27 4.13 6.44 1.31
C CYS A 27 3.44 7.76 0.94
N ILE A 28 2.53 8.25 1.79
CA ILE A 28 1.78 9.47 1.52
C ILE A 28 2.71 10.67 1.39
N ILE A 29 3.61 10.85 2.36
CA ILE A 29 4.53 11.98 2.39
C ILE A 29 5.40 11.97 1.12
N LEU A 30 6.04 10.84 0.81
CA LEU A 30 6.93 10.75 -0.35
C LEU A 30 6.18 11.01 -1.65
N LYS A 31 5.00 10.39 -1.85
CA LYS A 31 4.16 10.65 -3.03
C LYS A 31 3.78 12.12 -3.15
N ASN A 32 3.38 12.76 -2.06
CA ASN A 32 2.97 14.17 -2.08
C ASN A 32 4.16 15.09 -2.38
N THR A 33 5.33 14.84 -1.80
CA THR A 33 6.55 15.63 -2.07
C THR A 33 6.97 15.55 -3.55
N MET A 34 6.98 14.35 -4.14
CA MET A 34 7.35 14.16 -5.55
C MET A 34 6.31 14.75 -6.50
N ARG A 35 5.02 14.64 -6.17
CA ARG A 35 3.94 15.26 -6.96
C ARG A 35 4.01 16.79 -6.89
N GLY A 36 4.31 17.34 -5.72
CA GLY A 36 4.53 18.77 -5.52
C GLY A 36 5.73 19.31 -6.28
N ALA A 37 6.75 18.49 -6.52
CA ALA A 37 7.91 18.82 -7.34
C ALA A 37 7.70 18.62 -8.86
N GLY A 38 6.48 18.28 -9.31
CA GLY A 38 6.16 18.09 -10.74
C GLY A 38 6.31 16.66 -11.27
N ALA A 39 6.90 15.73 -10.50
CA ALA A 39 7.12 14.34 -10.91
C ALA A 39 5.87 13.43 -10.77
N THR A 40 4.68 13.97 -11.03
CA THR A 40 3.41 13.25 -10.80
C THR A 40 3.26 12.01 -11.67
N GLY A 41 3.68 12.06 -12.94
CA GLY A 41 3.52 10.93 -13.87
C GLY A 41 4.27 9.66 -13.44
N ILE A 42 5.49 9.82 -12.91
CA ILE A 42 6.30 8.69 -12.42
C ILE A 42 5.66 8.10 -11.17
N VAL A 43 5.24 8.95 -10.23
CA VAL A 43 4.59 8.52 -8.98
C VAL A 43 3.32 7.73 -9.27
N MET A 44 2.51 8.26 -10.20
CA MET A 44 1.23 7.67 -10.57
C MET A 44 1.42 6.34 -11.27
N ARG A 45 2.38 6.23 -12.21
CA ARG A 45 2.71 4.96 -12.87
C ARG A 45 3.09 3.88 -11.86
N TRP A 46 4.01 4.17 -10.94
CA TRP A 46 4.44 3.20 -9.92
C TRP A 46 3.32 2.81 -8.93
N ALA A 47 2.53 3.78 -8.46
CA ALA A 47 1.44 3.52 -7.53
C ALA A 47 0.31 2.69 -8.16
N PHE A 48 -0.05 2.98 -9.42
CA PHE A 48 -1.06 2.21 -10.13
C PHE A 48 -0.55 0.81 -10.49
N SER A 49 0.71 0.69 -10.90
CA SER A 49 1.32 -0.62 -11.18
C SER A 49 1.34 -1.53 -9.95
N SER A 50 1.74 -1.03 -8.77
CA SER A 50 1.69 -1.83 -7.53
C SER A 50 0.26 -2.20 -7.16
N MET A 51 -0.68 -1.24 -7.24
CA MET A 51 -2.08 -1.50 -6.92
C MET A 51 -2.68 -2.60 -7.80
N ILE A 52 -2.45 -2.56 -9.11
CA ILE A 52 -2.94 -3.58 -10.04
C ILE A 52 -2.31 -4.94 -9.71
N PHE A 53 -0.99 -4.98 -9.49
CA PHE A 53 -0.29 -6.22 -9.19
C PHE A 53 -0.79 -6.89 -7.90
N PHE A 54 -0.87 -6.14 -6.79
CA PHE A 54 -1.27 -6.72 -5.51
C PHE A 54 -2.78 -6.92 -5.39
N ARG A 55 -3.61 -5.93 -5.76
CA ARG A 55 -5.06 -6.03 -5.57
C ARG A 55 -5.76 -6.88 -6.61
N ILE A 56 -5.28 -6.91 -7.86
CA ILE A 56 -5.91 -7.71 -8.91
C ILE A 56 -5.18 -9.04 -9.05
N GLY A 57 -3.85 -9.02 -9.12
CA GLY A 57 -3.04 -10.22 -9.27
C GLY A 57 -3.04 -11.10 -8.02
N VAL A 58 -2.46 -10.60 -6.92
CA VAL A 58 -2.27 -11.41 -5.70
C VAL A 58 -3.60 -11.78 -5.06
N LEU A 59 -4.52 -10.82 -4.90
CA LEU A 59 -5.82 -11.10 -4.31
C LEU A 59 -6.69 -12.00 -5.21
N GLY A 60 -6.65 -11.79 -6.53
CA GLY A 60 -7.36 -12.64 -7.49
C GLY A 60 -6.81 -14.06 -7.51
N ALA A 61 -5.50 -14.25 -7.34
CA ALA A 61 -4.90 -15.57 -7.18
C ALA A 61 -5.35 -16.22 -5.87
N LEU A 62 -5.33 -15.49 -4.74
CA LEU A 62 -5.84 -15.98 -3.46
C LEU A 62 -7.32 -16.41 -3.54
N ALA A 63 -8.14 -15.67 -4.28
CA ALA A 63 -9.54 -16.02 -4.51
C ALA A 63 -9.74 -17.32 -5.30
N LYS A 64 -8.73 -17.78 -6.06
CA LYS A 64 -8.78 -19.09 -6.73
C LYS A 64 -8.48 -20.26 -5.78
N PHE A 65 -7.74 -20.02 -4.70
CA PHE A 65 -7.39 -21.06 -3.71
C PHE A 65 -8.42 -21.19 -2.57
N GLY A 66 -9.41 -20.29 -2.50
CA GLY A 66 -10.50 -20.33 -1.52
C GLY A 66 -11.18 -18.98 -1.37
N SER A 67 -12.16 -18.88 -0.46
CA SER A 67 -12.80 -17.60 -0.14
C SER A 67 -11.87 -16.72 0.69
N PRO A 68 -11.37 -15.58 0.17
CA PRO A 68 -10.45 -14.74 0.90
C PRO A 68 -11.17 -14.10 2.10
N THR A 69 -10.72 -14.45 3.30
CA THR A 69 -11.19 -13.79 4.54
C THR A 69 -10.74 -12.34 4.58
N LEU A 70 -11.45 -11.50 5.34
CA LEU A 70 -11.11 -10.09 5.55
C LEU A 70 -9.63 -9.89 5.94
N THR A 71 -9.10 -10.72 6.82
CA THR A 71 -7.70 -10.67 7.25
C THR A 71 -6.72 -10.86 6.09
N HIS A 72 -7.01 -11.75 5.14
CA HIS A 72 -6.17 -11.97 3.96
C HIS A 72 -6.12 -10.74 3.06
N VAL A 73 -7.27 -10.07 2.87
CA VAL A 73 -7.34 -8.81 2.11
C VAL A 73 -6.45 -7.75 2.75
N TRP A 74 -6.52 -7.62 4.07
CA TRP A 74 -5.72 -6.67 4.83
C TRP A 74 -4.22 -6.99 4.83
N ILE A 75 -3.82 -8.26 4.87
CA ILE A 75 -2.42 -8.67 4.74
C ILE A 75 -1.89 -8.33 3.33
N VAL A 76 -2.66 -8.59 2.28
CA VAL A 76 -2.27 -8.23 0.91
C VAL A 76 -2.14 -6.71 0.76
N LEU A 77 -3.08 -5.95 1.33
CA LEU A 77 -3.04 -4.49 1.35
C LEU A 77 -1.82 -3.96 2.13
N ALA A 78 -1.54 -4.54 3.30
CA ALA A 78 -0.36 -4.23 4.11
C ALA A 78 0.94 -4.45 3.33
N THR A 79 1.00 -5.55 2.60
CA THR A 79 2.15 -5.92 1.75
C THR A 79 2.32 -4.93 0.61
N ASP A 80 1.24 -4.59 -0.10
CA ASP A 80 1.24 -3.56 -1.15
C ASP A 80 1.77 -2.22 -0.64
N LEU A 81 1.29 -1.76 0.52
CA LEU A 81 1.72 -0.51 1.14
C LEU A 81 3.20 -0.53 1.56
N THR A 82 3.68 -1.66 2.08
CA THR A 82 5.09 -1.85 2.44
C THR A 82 5.98 -1.80 1.20
N VAL A 83 5.59 -2.49 0.13
CA VAL A 83 6.32 -2.49 -1.14
C VAL A 83 6.32 -1.09 -1.76
N GLN A 84 5.20 -0.39 -1.76
CA GLN A 84 5.14 1.00 -2.19
C GLN A 84 6.04 1.90 -1.35
N ALA A 85 6.10 1.72 -0.04
CA ALA A 85 6.95 2.53 0.83
C ALA A 85 8.42 2.34 0.47
N VAL A 86 8.85 1.11 0.21
CA VAL A 86 10.22 0.80 -0.24
C VAL A 86 10.50 1.40 -1.62
N ILE A 87 9.61 1.20 -2.60
CA ILE A 87 9.78 1.72 -3.96
C ILE A 87 9.87 3.24 -3.94
N PHE A 88 8.96 3.91 -3.26
CA PHE A 88 8.94 5.38 -3.19
C PHE A 88 10.10 5.94 -2.37
N SER A 89 10.52 5.26 -1.30
CA SER A 89 11.74 5.66 -0.57
C SER A 89 12.96 5.55 -1.47
N ARG A 90 13.11 4.46 -2.22
CA ARG A 90 14.23 4.29 -3.16
C ARG A 90 14.18 5.26 -4.33
N LEU A 91 12.99 5.50 -4.88
CA LEU A 91 12.80 6.54 -5.87
C LEU A 91 13.22 7.89 -5.27
N HIS A 92 12.94 8.09 -3.97
CA HIS A 92 13.27 9.30 -3.23
C HIS A 92 14.71 9.63 -3.02
N PHE A 93 15.46 8.65 -2.56
CA PHE A 93 16.89 8.84 -2.45
C PHE A 93 17.61 8.84 -3.81
N LYS A 94 16.96 8.38 -4.90
CA LYS A 94 17.55 8.46 -6.25
C LYS A 94 17.51 9.84 -6.88
N GLY A 95 16.74 10.79 -6.35
CA GLY A 95 16.75 12.20 -6.82
C GLY A 95 16.30 12.43 -8.27
N LYS A 96 15.84 11.40 -8.99
CA LYS A 96 15.46 11.47 -10.42
C LYS A 96 14.24 12.37 -10.72
N TRP A 97 13.54 12.83 -9.70
CA TRP A 97 12.49 13.85 -9.82
C TRP A 97 13.03 15.26 -9.89
N LEU A 98 14.27 15.53 -9.46
CA LEU A 98 14.89 16.86 -9.57
C LEU A 98 15.23 17.18 -11.02
N ASP A 99 15.44 16.14 -11.84
CA ASP A 99 15.67 16.23 -13.29
C ASP A 99 14.37 16.37 -14.10
N ALA A 100 13.20 16.30 -13.45
CA ALA A 100 11.93 16.51 -14.14
C ALA A 100 11.78 18.01 -14.44
N LYS A 101 12.18 18.39 -15.65
CA LYS A 101 11.98 19.75 -16.18
C LYS A 101 10.47 20.00 -16.31
N VAL A 102 9.98 20.94 -15.50
CA VAL A 102 8.63 21.51 -15.63
C VAL A 102 8.50 22.32 -16.91
#